data_AF-A0A6L8BA48-F1
#
_entry.id   AF-A0A6L8BA48-F1
#
_cell.length_a   1.000
_cell.length_b   1.000
_cell.length_c   1.000
_cell.angle_alpha   90.00
_cell.angle_beta   90.00
_cell.angle_gamma   90.00
#
_symmetry.space_group_name_H-M   'P 1'
#
loop_
_entity.id
_entity.type
_entity.pdbx_description
1 polymer ?
#
loop_
_entity_poly.entity_id
_entity_poly.type
_entity_poly.pdbx_seq_one_letter_code
_entity_poly.pdbx_strand_id
1 'polypeptide(L)'
;MTDKASTEQRLQRALSQLMAQHASDSTPGKPTATALCRIAGVSRTTLYRYHPDIVRALHKWQRKQRRRTAPGQQALTALREENAALRTQLGQLAALVDHYFAAWSESRTLLRRREGELAALRRSRRTKLASVPLESVPNTGK
;
A
#
# COMPACT_ATOMS: atom_id res chain seq x y z
N MET A 1 25.39 41.21 38.42
CA MET A 1 25.91 40.09 37.59
C MET A 1 25.15 38.77 37.79
N THR A 2 24.04 38.75 38.52
CA THR A 2 23.29 37.53 38.92
C THR A 2 22.26 37.05 37.90
N ASP A 3 21.78 37.91 37.01
CA ASP A 3 20.70 37.55 36.07
C ASP A 3 21.16 36.60 34.96
N LYS A 4 22.39 36.75 34.44
CA LYS A 4 22.92 35.90 33.35
C LYS A 4 23.03 34.43 33.75
N ALA A 5 23.59 34.17 34.93
CA ALA A 5 23.72 32.81 35.46
C ALA A 5 22.34 32.19 35.77
N SER A 6 21.41 32.99 36.29
CA SER A 6 20.01 32.57 36.52
C SER A 6 19.26 32.28 35.20
N THR A 7 19.46 33.07 34.15
CA THR A 7 18.85 32.79 32.83
C THR A 7 19.44 31.56 32.17
N GLU A 8 20.74 31.32 32.32
CA GLU A 8 21.40 30.15 31.76
C GLU A 8 20.91 28.85 32.43
N GLN A 9 20.81 28.83 33.75
CA GLN A 9 20.26 27.69 34.48
C GLN A 9 18.80 27.40 34.10
N ARG A 10 17.96 28.43 33.92
CA ARG A 10 16.59 28.28 33.44
C ARG A 10 16.54 27.69 32.03
N LEU A 11 17.40 28.14 31.13
CA LEU A 11 17.48 27.61 29.76
C LEU A 11 18.01 26.17 29.71
N GLN A 12 18.97 25.82 30.56
CA GLN A 12 19.48 24.45 30.67
C GLN A 12 18.42 23.48 31.23
N ARG A 13 17.67 23.90 32.26
CA ARG A 13 16.53 23.13 32.80
C ARG A 13 15.42 22.97 31.76
N ALA A 14 15.09 24.04 31.03
CA ALA A 14 14.11 23.97 29.95
C ALA A 14 14.59 23.01 28.84
N LEU A 15 15.88 23.00 28.50
CA LEU A 15 16.45 22.11 27.51
C LEU A 15 16.38 20.64 27.95
N SER A 16 16.73 20.32 29.21
CA SER A 16 16.65 18.94 29.72
C SER A 16 15.21 18.44 29.82
N GLN A 17 14.28 19.29 30.27
CA GLN A 17 12.85 18.97 30.30
C GLN A 17 12.32 18.67 28.89
N LEU A 18 12.67 19.50 27.92
CA LEU A 18 12.23 19.37 26.53
C LEU A 18 12.85 18.10 25.88
N MET A 19 14.08 17.75 26.22
CA MET A 19 14.70 16.49 25.80
C MET A 19 14.06 15.26 26.44
N ALA A 20 13.65 15.34 27.72
CA ALA A 20 12.97 14.25 28.41
C ALA A 20 11.56 14.00 27.86
N GLN A 21 10.79 15.06 27.60
CA GLN A 21 9.46 14.99 26.99
C GLN A 21 9.50 14.32 25.60
N HIS A 22 10.49 14.65 24.76
CA HIS A 22 10.65 13.98 23.46
C HIS A 22 11.30 12.60 23.52
N ALA A 23 11.81 12.17 24.68
CA ALA A 23 12.23 10.79 24.86
C ALA A 23 11.03 9.89 25.21
N SER A 24 10.03 10.43 25.91
CA SER A 24 8.79 9.72 26.27
C SER A 24 7.71 9.79 25.18
N ASP A 25 7.59 10.94 24.51
CA ASP A 25 6.59 11.12 23.45
C ASP A 25 7.10 10.54 22.13
N SER A 26 6.42 9.51 21.64
CA SER A 26 6.61 8.90 20.33
C SER A 26 6.11 9.79 19.17
N THR A 27 5.71 11.04 19.45
CA THR A 27 5.28 11.99 18.42
C THR A 27 6.44 12.83 17.89
N PRO A 28 6.56 13.01 16.56
CA PRO A 28 7.71 13.62 15.89
C PRO A 28 7.65 15.16 15.89
N GLY A 29 7.19 15.77 16.99
CA GLY A 29 7.22 17.22 17.12
C GLY A 29 8.68 17.68 17.15
N LYS A 30 9.13 18.46 16.16
CA LYS A 30 10.49 19.01 16.16
C LYS A 30 10.63 20.01 17.31
N PRO A 31 11.51 19.78 18.30
CA PRO A 31 11.71 20.76 19.35
C PRO A 31 12.34 22.01 18.77
N THR A 32 11.64 23.13 18.84
CA THR A 32 12.09 24.39 18.27
C THR A 32 12.64 25.31 19.34
N ALA A 33 13.55 26.21 18.95
CA ALA A 33 14.04 27.27 19.84
C ALA A 33 12.91 28.10 20.45
N THR A 34 11.75 28.21 19.76
CA THR A 34 10.52 28.79 20.30
C THR A 34 9.99 28.06 21.51
N ALA A 35 9.94 26.73 21.46
CA ALA A 35 9.45 25.93 22.57
C ALA A 35 10.38 26.05 23.77
N LEU A 36 11.69 26.01 23.52
CA LEU A 36 12.71 26.24 24.55
C LEU A 36 12.54 27.61 25.23
N CYS A 37 12.47 28.68 24.44
CA CYS A 37 12.28 30.05 24.92
C CYS A 37 11.00 30.22 25.74
N ARG A 38 9.90 29.59 25.30
CA ARG A 38 8.61 29.63 25.98
C ARG A 38 8.65 28.93 27.35
N ILE A 39 9.30 27.77 27.44
CA ILE A 39 9.46 27.05 28.73
C ILE A 39 10.38 27.82 29.68
N ALA A 40 11.46 28.41 29.16
CA ALA A 40 12.40 29.17 29.97
C ALA A 40 11.93 30.59 30.34
N GLY A 41 10.89 31.10 29.68
CA GLY A 41 10.43 32.49 29.84
C GLY A 41 11.45 33.52 29.33
N VAL A 42 12.24 33.17 28.30
CA VAL A 42 13.32 34.02 27.77
C VAL A 42 13.03 34.40 26.32
N SER A 43 13.31 35.66 25.95
CA SER A 43 13.14 36.10 24.56
C SER A 43 14.06 35.34 23.60
N ARG A 44 13.62 35.15 22.36
CA ARG A 44 14.45 34.54 21.31
C ARG A 44 15.73 35.34 21.05
N THR A 45 15.65 36.67 21.08
CA THR A 45 16.80 37.56 20.87
C THR A 45 17.86 37.34 21.96
N THR A 46 17.42 37.19 23.21
CA THR A 46 18.31 36.90 24.34
C THR A 46 19.00 35.54 24.18
N LEU A 47 18.24 34.51 23.77
CA LEU A 47 18.78 33.18 23.51
C LEU A 47 19.90 33.21 22.45
N TYR A 48 19.63 33.80 21.28
CA TYR A 48 20.61 33.81 20.19
C TYR A 48 21.82 34.70 20.47
N ARG A 49 21.64 35.82 21.18
CA ARG A 49 22.71 36.80 21.41
C ARG A 49 23.62 36.44 22.57
N TYR A 50 23.08 35.85 23.64
CA TYR A 50 23.83 35.62 24.88
C TYR A 50 24.05 34.15 25.22
N HIS A 51 23.31 33.21 24.62
CA HIS A 51 23.42 31.79 24.93
C HIS A 51 23.54 30.89 23.68
N PRO A 52 24.57 31.11 22.83
CA PRO A 52 24.77 30.32 21.61
C PRO A 52 25.06 28.83 21.90
N ASP A 53 25.61 28.51 23.07
CA ASP A 53 25.91 27.13 23.48
C ASP A 53 24.66 26.27 23.61
N ILE A 54 23.58 26.86 24.12
CA ILE A 54 22.29 26.20 24.30
C ILE A 54 21.63 25.94 22.94
N VAL A 55 21.76 26.88 22.00
CA VAL A 55 21.33 26.69 20.60
C VAL A 55 22.12 25.57 19.93
N ARG A 56 23.45 25.53 20.13
CA ARG A 56 24.31 24.45 19.61
C ARG A 56 23.93 23.09 20.19
N ALA A 57 23.64 23.01 21.49
CA ALA A 57 23.18 21.79 22.15
C ALA A 57 21.85 21.30 21.57
N LEU A 58 20.88 22.20 21.37
CA LEU A 58 19.60 21.90 20.72
C LEU A 58 19.80 21.35 19.29
N HIS A 59 20.63 22.00 18.48
CA HIS A 59 20.94 21.53 17.12
C HIS A 59 21.68 20.18 17.10
N LYS A 60 22.59 19.93 18.05
CA LYS A 60 23.29 18.64 18.18
C LYS A 60 22.30 17.53 18.51
N TRP A 61 21.39 17.76 19.45
CA TRP A 61 20.35 16.80 19.79
C TRP A 61 19.39 16.54 18.63
N GLN A 62 18.92 17.58 17.93
CA GLN A 62 18.03 17.43 16.77
C GLN A 62 18.69 16.59 15.66
N ARG A 63 19.97 16.81 15.38
CA ARG A 63 20.73 16.01 14.40
C ARG A 63 20.86 14.55 14.84
N LYS A 64 21.11 14.30 16.13
CA LYS A 64 21.16 12.93 16.68
C LYS A 64 19.83 12.19 16.51
N GLN A 65 18.71 12.86 16.74
CA GLN A 65 17.38 12.26 16.56
C GLN A 65 17.02 12.01 15.09
N ARG A 66 17.40 12.92 14.18
CA ARG A 66 17.25 12.66 12.74
C ARG A 66 18.05 11.45 12.27
N ARG A 67 19.27 11.28 12.77
CA ARG A 67 20.09 10.09 12.47
C ARG A 67 19.48 8.80 12.99
N ARG A 68 18.83 8.84 14.16
CA ARG A 68 18.09 7.68 14.71
C ARG A 68 16.85 7.30 13.90
N THR A 69 16.20 8.27 13.27
CA THR A 69 14.99 8.04 12.45
C THR A 69 15.27 7.71 10.99
N ALA A 70 16.49 8.01 10.50
CA ALA A 70 16.96 7.66 9.16
C ALA A 70 16.83 6.16 8.80
N PRO A 71 17.20 5.18 9.65
CA PRO A 71 17.01 3.76 9.31
C PRO A 71 15.53 3.38 9.13
N GLY A 72 14.61 4.01 9.87
CA GLY A 72 13.17 3.83 9.66
C GLY A 72 12.68 4.38 8.32
N GLN A 73 13.32 5.44 7.80
CA GLN A 73 13.02 5.98 6.48
C GLN A 73 13.48 5.04 5.36
N GLN A 74 14.65 4.41 5.51
CA GLN A 74 15.16 3.42 4.55
C GLN A 74 14.28 2.16 4.52
N ALA A 75 13.84 1.68 5.69
CA ALA A 75 12.88 0.57 5.77
C ALA A 75 11.54 0.94 5.11
N LEU A 76 11.05 2.17 5.31
CA LEU A 76 9.84 2.66 4.66
C LEU A 76 9.97 2.77 3.14
N THR A 77 11.13 3.16 2.60
CA THR A 77 11.33 3.20 1.15
C THR A 77 11.40 1.80 0.57
N ALA A 78 12.12 0.88 1.20
CA ALA A 78 12.18 -0.52 0.79
C ALA A 78 10.77 -1.17 0.76
N LEU A 79 9.98 -0.96 1.83
CA LEU A 79 8.59 -1.44 1.88
C LEU A 79 7.71 -0.86 0.77
N ARG A 80 7.93 0.40 0.37
CA ARG A 80 7.18 1.02 -0.73
C ARG A 80 7.55 0.42 -2.09
N GLU A 81 8.83 0.14 -2.29
CA GLU A 81 9.34 -0.52 -3.50
C GLU A 81 8.79 -1.95 -3.60
N GLU A 82 8.83 -2.71 -2.51
CA GLU A 82 8.23 -4.05 -2.43
C GLU A 82 6.72 -4.01 -2.70
N ASN A 83 5.99 -3.06 -2.11
CA ASN A 83 4.55 -2.92 -2.35
C ASN A 83 4.23 -2.60 -3.81
N ALA A 84 5.05 -1.76 -4.45
CA ALA A 84 4.93 -1.45 -5.87
C ALA A 84 5.19 -2.69 -6.75
N ALA A 85 6.22 -3.48 -6.43
CA ALA A 85 6.52 -4.73 -7.14
C ALA A 85 5.38 -5.74 -7.01
N LEU A 86 4.82 -5.92 -5.80
CA LEU A 86 3.68 -6.80 -5.55
C LEU A 86 2.43 -6.38 -6.33
N ARG A 87 2.16 -5.07 -6.43
CA ARG A 87 1.04 -4.57 -7.25
C ARG A 87 1.21 -4.89 -8.73
N THR A 88 2.43 -4.79 -9.24
CA THR A 88 2.74 -5.17 -10.62
C THR A 88 2.52 -6.67 -10.85
N GLN A 89 2.97 -7.52 -9.92
CA GLN A 89 2.74 -8.97 -9.99
C GLN A 89 1.25 -9.32 -9.93
N LEU A 90 0.48 -8.65 -9.06
CA LEU A 90 -0.98 -8.81 -9.02
C LEU A 90 -1.64 -8.42 -10.34
N GLY A 91 -1.18 -7.34 -10.98
CA GLY A 91 -1.66 -6.94 -12.30
C GLY A 91 -1.37 -8.00 -13.38
N GLN A 92 -0.18 -8.62 -13.34
CA GLN A 92 0.18 -9.71 -14.26
C GLN A 92 -0.69 -10.95 -14.04
N LEU A 93 -0.94 -11.34 -12.78
CA LEU A 93 -1.80 -12.46 -12.46
C LEU A 93 -3.26 -12.20 -12.88
N ALA A 94 -3.76 -10.98 -12.69
CA ALA A 94 -5.09 -10.61 -13.17
C ALA A 94 -5.20 -10.73 -14.69
N ALA A 95 -4.22 -10.20 -15.43
CA ALA A 95 -4.18 -10.31 -16.89
C ALA A 95 -4.11 -11.77 -17.37
N LEU A 96 -3.38 -12.63 -16.65
CA LEU A 96 -3.32 -14.06 -16.91
C LEU A 96 -4.70 -14.73 -16.73
N VAL A 97 -5.40 -14.41 -15.65
CA VAL A 97 -6.75 -14.93 -15.39
C VAL A 97 -7.71 -14.48 -16.48
N ASP A 98 -7.68 -13.21 -16.89
CA ASP A 98 -8.51 -12.67 -17.96
C ASP A 98 -8.23 -13.39 -19.29
N HIS A 99 -6.95 -13.66 -19.59
CA HIS A 99 -6.56 -14.40 -20.79
C HIS A 99 -7.10 -15.84 -20.78
N TYR A 100 -6.95 -16.56 -19.67
CA TYR A 100 -7.49 -17.91 -19.56
C TYR A 100 -9.03 -17.93 -19.61
N PHE A 101 -9.67 -16.94 -19.00
CA PHE A 101 -11.13 -16.81 -19.06
C PHE A 101 -11.61 -16.56 -20.48
N ALA A 102 -10.94 -15.68 -21.23
CA ALA A 102 -11.23 -15.43 -22.64
C ALA A 102 -11.12 -16.72 -23.47
N ALA A 103 -9.98 -17.43 -23.37
CA ALA A 103 -9.75 -18.68 -24.11
C ALA A 103 -10.77 -19.77 -23.77
N TRP A 104 -11.15 -19.90 -22.49
CA TRP A 104 -12.20 -20.81 -22.06
C TRP A 104 -13.57 -20.43 -22.63
N SER A 105 -13.91 -19.14 -22.59
CA SER A 105 -15.21 -18.65 -23.08
C SER A 105 -15.38 -18.86 -24.59
N GLU A 106 -14.30 -18.69 -25.36
CA GLU A 106 -14.25 -18.99 -26.79
C GLU A 106 -14.44 -20.49 -27.04
N SER A 107 -13.69 -21.33 -26.33
CA SER A 107 -13.80 -22.79 -26.43
C SER A 107 -15.21 -23.28 -26.09
N ARG A 108 -15.82 -22.72 -25.04
CA ARG A 108 -17.20 -23.01 -24.63
C ARG A 108 -18.20 -22.59 -25.70
N THR A 109 -17.97 -21.48 -26.39
CA THR A 109 -18.83 -21.00 -27.48
C THR A 109 -18.74 -21.93 -28.70
N LEU A 110 -17.53 -22.37 -29.07
CA LEU A 110 -17.31 -23.36 -30.12
C LEU A 110 -18.00 -24.69 -29.80
N LEU A 111 -17.88 -25.15 -28.56
CA LEU A 111 -18.53 -26.39 -28.12
C LEU A 111 -20.05 -26.31 -28.26
N ARG A 112 -20.67 -25.24 -27.76
CA ARG A 112 -22.12 -25.01 -27.88
C ARG A 112 -22.60 -25.02 -29.32
N ARG A 113 -21.83 -24.42 -30.23
CA ARG A 113 -22.14 -24.45 -31.67
C ARG A 113 -22.12 -25.88 -32.20
N ARG A 114 -21.09 -26.67 -31.86
CA ARG A 114 -20.98 -28.08 -32.28
C ARG A 114 -22.10 -28.94 -31.71
N GLU A 115 -22.48 -28.73 -30.45
CA GLU A 115 -23.64 -29.39 -29.84
C GLU A 115 -24.94 -29.08 -30.60
N GLY A 116 -25.13 -27.82 -31.00
CA GLY A 116 -26.27 -27.39 -31.82
C GLY A 116 -26.30 -28.06 -33.19
N GLU A 117 -25.15 -28.11 -33.88
CA GLU A 117 -24.99 -28.79 -35.17
C GLU A 117 -25.29 -30.30 -35.05
N LEU A 118 -24.77 -30.96 -34.01
CA LEU A 118 -25.05 -32.37 -33.73
C LEU A 118 -26.54 -32.62 -33.45
N ALA A 119 -27.20 -31.75 -32.67
CA ALA A 119 -28.62 -31.84 -32.41
C ALA A 119 -29.45 -31.67 -33.70
N ALA A 120 -29.09 -30.73 -34.57
CA ALA A 120 -29.74 -30.54 -35.86
C ALA A 120 -29.56 -31.77 -36.79
N LEU A 121 -28.36 -32.34 -36.84
CA LEU A 121 -28.09 -33.57 -37.59
C LEU A 121 -28.89 -34.75 -37.04
N ARG A 122 -29.00 -34.91 -35.72
CA ARG A 122 -29.84 -35.94 -35.10
C ARG A 122 -31.31 -35.78 -35.47
N ARG A 123 -31.83 -34.54 -35.45
CA ARG A 123 -33.22 -34.25 -35.86
C ARG A 123 -33.47 -34.52 -37.35
N SER A 124 -32.56 -34.11 -38.23
CA SER A 124 -32.68 -34.38 -39.68
C SER A 124 -32.56 -35.87 -40.00
N ARG A 125 -31.70 -36.63 -39.31
CA ARG A 125 -31.64 -38.09 -39.44
C ARG A 125 -32.91 -38.76 -38.96
N ARG A 126 -33.46 -38.34 -37.82
CA ARG A 126 -34.72 -38.87 -37.28
C ARG A 126 -35.90 -38.61 -38.21
N THR A 127 -36.01 -37.42 -38.77
CA THR A 127 -37.06 -37.08 -39.75
C THR A 127 -36.90 -37.88 -41.05
N LYS A 128 -35.67 -38.03 -41.57
CA LYS A 128 -35.39 -38.92 -42.73
C LYS A 128 -35.80 -40.37 -42.47
N LEU A 129 -35.56 -40.90 -41.27
CA LEU A 129 -35.98 -42.25 -40.90
C LEU A 129 -37.51 -42.38 -40.79
N ALA A 130 -38.20 -41.33 -40.30
CA ALA A 130 -39.66 -41.31 -40.21
C ALA A 130 -40.35 -41.17 -41.57
N SER A 131 -39.66 -40.61 -42.58
CA SER A 131 -40.16 -40.50 -43.96
C SER A 131 -39.90 -41.74 -44.83
N VAL A 132 -39.17 -42.75 -44.32
CA VAL A 132 -39.08 -44.04 -45.02
C VAL A 132 -40.46 -44.71 -44.90
N PRO A 133 -41.16 -44.98 -46.02
CA PRO A 133 -42.44 -45.67 -45.95
C PRO A 133 -42.22 -47.05 -45.32
N LEU A 134 -43.05 -47.42 -44.36
CA LEU A 134 -43.20 -48.82 -43.99
C LEU A 134 -43.77 -49.53 -45.22
N GLU A 135 -42.90 -50.09 -46.07
CA GLU A 135 -43.33 -51.06 -47.06
C GLU A 135 -44.05 -52.17 -46.29
N SER A 136 -45.37 -52.21 -46.50
CA SER A 136 -46.25 -53.24 -45.97
C SER A 136 -45.71 -54.59 -46.41
N VAL A 137 -45.20 -55.37 -45.47
CA VAL A 137 -44.86 -56.78 -45.69
C VAL A 137 -46.14 -57.45 -46.23
N PRO A 138 -46.12 -58.02 -47.45
CA PRO A 138 -47.31 -58.70 -47.98
C PRO A 138 -47.59 -59.92 -47.11
N ASN A 139 -48.76 -59.93 -46.49
CA ASN A 139 -49.32 -61.08 -45.80
C ASN A 139 -49.68 -62.14 -46.84
N THR A 140 -48.74 -63.04 -47.16
CA THR A 140 -49.04 -64.23 -47.94
C THR A 140 -49.66 -65.26 -47.01
N GLY A 141 -50.98 -65.16 -46.84
CA GLY A 141 -51.78 -66.27 -46.34
C GLY A 141 -51.76 -67.40 -47.36
N LYS A 142 -51.25 -68.56 -46.93
CA LYS A 142 -51.78 -69.92 -47.14
C LYS A 142 -51.00 -70.89 -46.28
#